data_AF-A0A1Q9P8N5-F1
#
_entry.id   AF-A0A1Q9P8N5-F1
#
_cell.length_a   1.000
_cell.length_b   1.000
_cell.length_c   1.000
_cell.angle_alpha   90.00
_cell.angle_beta   90.00
_cell.angle_gamma   90.00
#
_symmetry.space_group_name_H-M   'P 1'
#
loop_
_entity.id
_entity.type
_entity.pdbx_description
1 polymer ?
#
loop_
_entity_poly.entity_id
_entity_poly.type
_entity_poly.pdbx_seq_one_letter_code
_entity_poly.pdbx_strand_id
1 'polypeptide(L)'
;MVKKPSSKSPRKQRRRIRNASIHERKNLLKCRLDEFLQEEYGLRSLVIKKGDLVRIMRGQFRETEGKVTNVSYKKGVVYLDNTTITKADGKEAHVPIHPSNLMLVKLELDEERKTLIEGKVMKIVESEE
;
A
#
# COMPACT_ATOMS: atom_id res chain seq x y z
N MET A 1 12.32 26.52 -11.91
CA MET A 1 12.11 25.39 -12.86
C MET A 1 10.68 24.91 -12.70
N VAL A 2 9.76 25.22 -13.62
CA VAL A 2 8.33 24.88 -13.46
C VAL A 2 8.15 23.36 -13.63
N LYS A 3 7.53 22.69 -12.64
CA LYS A 3 7.13 21.28 -12.75
C LYS A 3 6.29 21.11 -14.02
N LYS A 4 6.83 20.43 -15.05
CA LYS A 4 6.05 20.12 -16.25
C LYS A 4 4.79 19.33 -15.83
N PRO A 5 3.58 19.76 -16.23
CA PRO A 5 2.36 19.06 -15.87
C PRO A 5 2.37 17.64 -16.43
N SER A 6 1.73 16.72 -15.72
CA SER A 6 1.56 15.36 -16.23
C SER A 6 0.77 15.39 -17.55
N SER A 7 1.14 14.52 -18.50
CA SER A 7 0.45 14.48 -19.79
C SER A 7 -1.03 14.15 -19.60
N LYS A 8 -1.95 14.91 -20.20
CA LYS A 8 -3.41 14.64 -20.15
C LYS A 8 -3.85 13.37 -20.92
N SER A 9 -3.01 12.87 -21.83
CA SER A 9 -3.33 11.69 -22.63
C SER A 9 -3.34 10.39 -21.80
N PRO A 10 -4.47 9.65 -21.75
CA PRO A 10 -4.57 8.40 -20.99
C PRO A 10 -3.56 7.34 -21.44
N ARG A 11 -3.26 7.28 -22.75
CA ARG A 11 -2.26 6.35 -23.32
C ARG A 11 -0.88 6.57 -22.72
N LYS A 12 -0.46 7.83 -22.58
CA LYS A 12 0.85 8.20 -22.01
C LYS A 12 0.90 7.91 -20.50
N GLN A 13 -0.19 8.17 -19.78
CA GLN A 13 -0.30 7.88 -18.34
C GLN A 13 -0.25 6.37 -18.05
N ARG A 14 -1.04 5.55 -18.74
CA ARG A 14 -1.03 4.09 -18.60
C ARG A 14 0.33 3.48 -18.92
N ARG A 15 0.99 3.98 -19.98
CA ARG A 15 2.36 3.55 -20.33
C ARG A 15 3.36 3.87 -19.23
N ARG A 16 3.26 5.04 -18.60
CA ARG A 16 4.12 5.44 -17.48
C ARG A 16 3.98 4.48 -16.30
N ILE A 17 2.76 4.16 -15.88
CA ILE A 17 2.51 3.25 -14.75
C ILE A 17 3.04 1.85 -15.07
N ARG A 18 2.76 1.33 -16.27
CA ARG A 18 3.22 0.00 -16.69
C ARG A 18 4.74 -0.11 -16.70
N ASN A 19 5.43 0.93 -17.17
CA ASN A 19 6.88 0.94 -17.33
C ASN A 19 7.62 1.54 -16.12
N ALA A 20 6.91 1.88 -15.05
CA ALA A 20 7.49 2.50 -13.87
C ALA A 20 8.57 1.60 -13.25
N SER A 21 9.62 2.22 -12.73
CA SER A 21 10.70 1.56 -12.00
C SER A 21 10.23 1.00 -10.64
N ILE A 22 11.02 0.15 -10.00
CA ILE A 22 10.63 -0.49 -8.73
C ILE A 22 10.38 0.54 -7.63
N HIS A 23 11.22 1.58 -7.52
CA HIS A 23 11.05 2.64 -6.52
C HIS A 23 9.75 3.43 -6.73
N GLU A 24 9.40 3.72 -7.99
CA GLU A 24 8.13 4.36 -8.32
C GLU A 24 6.94 3.45 -8.01
N ARG A 25 7.04 2.14 -8.32
CA ARG A 25 6.00 1.16 -7.98
C ARG A 25 5.78 1.02 -6.49
N LYS A 26 6.85 1.06 -5.69
CA LYS A 26 6.74 1.08 -4.21
C LYS A 26 5.90 2.27 -3.73
N ASN A 27 6.13 3.45 -4.31
CA ASN A 27 5.35 4.64 -3.96
C ASN A 27 3.88 4.60 -4.42
N LEU A 28 3.56 3.77 -5.43
CA LEU A 28 2.19 3.55 -5.89
C LEU A 28 1.40 2.58 -4.98
N LEU A 29 2.08 1.69 -4.25
CA LEU A 29 1.47 0.71 -3.35
C LEU A 29 1.15 1.29 -1.97
N LYS A 30 0.39 2.39 -1.97
CA LYS A 30 -0.14 3.00 -0.75
C LYS A 30 -1.48 2.38 -0.36
N CYS A 31 -1.71 2.31 0.95
CA CYS A 31 -2.90 1.80 1.59
C CYS A 31 -3.46 2.85 2.55
N ARG A 32 -4.78 2.85 2.73
CA ARG A 32 -5.44 3.70 3.73
C ARG A 32 -5.03 3.20 5.14
N LEU A 33 -4.74 4.14 6.04
CA LEU A 33 -4.56 3.83 7.47
C LEU A 33 -5.93 3.68 8.14
N ASP A 34 -6.02 2.90 9.21
CA ASP A 34 -7.19 2.90 10.07
C ASP A 34 -7.39 4.25 10.75
N GLU A 35 -8.59 4.54 11.22
CA GLU A 35 -8.96 5.86 11.76
C GLU A 35 -8.09 6.25 12.97
N PHE A 36 -7.84 5.30 13.88
CA PHE A 36 -6.92 5.49 15.01
C PHE A 36 -5.51 5.90 14.57
N LEU A 37 -4.95 5.22 13.55
CA LEU A 37 -3.62 5.52 13.03
C LEU A 37 -3.59 6.83 12.22
N GLN A 38 -4.72 7.22 11.62
CA GLN A 38 -4.82 8.52 10.94
C GLN A 38 -4.77 9.66 11.95
N GLU A 39 -5.42 9.51 13.11
CA GLU A 39 -5.38 10.50 14.19
C GLU A 39 -4.00 10.57 14.84
N GLU A 40 -3.38 9.42 15.12
CA GLU A 40 -2.05 9.36 15.76
C GLU A 40 -0.96 10.00 14.89
N TYR A 41 -0.93 9.68 13.59
CA TYR A 41 0.14 10.12 12.70
C TYR A 41 -0.24 11.29 11.79
N GLY A 42 -1.50 11.72 11.76
CA GLY A 42 -1.99 12.77 10.84
C GLY A 42 -1.91 12.38 9.35
N LEU A 43 -1.75 11.10 9.02
CA LEU A 43 -1.55 10.62 7.65
C LEU A 43 -2.75 9.83 7.14
N ARG A 44 -3.28 10.18 5.97
CA ARG A 44 -4.35 9.40 5.32
C ARG A 44 -3.88 8.02 4.80
N SER A 45 -2.64 7.91 4.35
CA SER A 45 -2.14 6.68 3.69
C SER A 45 -0.63 6.47 3.80
N LEU A 46 -0.23 5.20 3.86
CA LEU A 46 1.16 4.76 3.97
C LEU A 46 1.45 3.60 3.01
N VAL A 47 2.73 3.39 2.68
CA VAL A 47 3.16 2.26 1.84
C VAL A 47 3.15 0.99 2.67
N ILE A 48 2.50 -0.06 2.15
CA ILE A 48 2.45 -1.36 2.82
C ILE A 48 3.84 -1.99 2.90
N LYS A 49 4.16 -2.58 4.05
CA LYS A 49 5.36 -3.38 4.27
C LYS A 49 4.97 -4.81 4.66
N LYS A 50 5.91 -5.74 4.45
CA LYS A 50 5.82 -7.07 5.05
C LYS A 50 5.67 -6.90 6.58
N GLY A 51 4.87 -7.76 7.20
CA GLY A 51 4.68 -7.76 8.65
C GLY A 51 3.60 -6.82 9.20
N ASP A 52 3.14 -5.85 8.40
CA ASP A 52 1.97 -5.03 8.75
C ASP A 52 0.72 -5.92 8.93
N LEU A 53 -0.19 -5.51 9.83
CA LEU A 53 -1.50 -6.14 10.01
C LEU A 53 -2.55 -5.33 9.27
N VAL A 54 -3.31 -6.02 8.42
CA VAL A 54 -4.17 -5.39 7.42
C VAL A 54 -5.55 -6.01 7.44
N ARG A 55 -6.57 -5.17 7.30
CA ARG A 55 -7.96 -5.57 7.09
C ARG A 55 -8.37 -5.40 5.64
N ILE A 56 -9.07 -6.37 5.08
CA ILE A 56 -9.57 -6.31 3.71
C ILE A 56 -10.94 -5.63 3.69
N MET A 57 -11.09 -4.59 2.86
CA MET A 57 -12.33 -3.81 2.77
C MET A 57 -13.26 -4.28 1.66
N ARG A 58 -12.71 -4.87 0.60
CA ARG A 58 -13.46 -5.23 -0.62
C ARG A 58 -13.05 -6.60 -1.14
N GLY A 59 -14.01 -7.32 -1.73
CA GLY A 59 -13.81 -8.64 -2.35
C GLY A 59 -14.40 -9.78 -1.53
N GLN A 60 -14.06 -11.01 -1.91
CA GLN A 60 -14.56 -12.24 -1.27
C GLN A 60 -14.10 -12.36 0.19
N PHE A 61 -12.87 -11.95 0.48
CA PHE A 61 -12.26 -11.98 1.81
C PHE A 61 -12.50 -10.69 2.58
N ARG A 62 -13.67 -10.07 2.43
CA ARG A 62 -13.97 -8.80 3.12
C ARG A 62 -14.02 -9.01 4.64
N GLU A 63 -13.60 -7.98 5.38
CA GLU A 63 -13.59 -7.90 6.84
C GLU A 63 -12.66 -8.86 7.57
N THR A 64 -12.01 -9.78 6.86
CA THR A 64 -10.91 -10.57 7.43
C THR A 64 -9.66 -9.72 7.60
N GLU A 65 -9.01 -9.93 8.73
CA GLU A 65 -7.69 -9.39 9.03
C GLU A 65 -6.62 -10.43 8.70
N GLY A 66 -5.45 -9.95 8.26
CA GLY A 66 -4.32 -10.80 7.93
C GLY A 66 -3.01 -10.05 8.01
N LYS A 67 -1.96 -10.76 8.39
CA LYS A 67 -0.59 -10.25 8.34
C LYS A 67 -0.08 -10.31 6.89
N VAL A 68 0.70 -9.30 6.51
CA VAL A 68 1.32 -9.26 5.18
C VAL A 68 2.51 -10.20 5.13
N THR A 69 2.41 -11.25 4.32
CA THR A 69 3.48 -12.21 4.07
C THR A 69 4.51 -11.66 3.10
N ASN A 70 4.02 -11.08 1.98
CA ASN A 70 4.89 -10.62 0.90
C ASN A 70 4.24 -9.48 0.10
N VAL A 71 5.07 -8.53 -0.34
CA VAL A 71 4.69 -7.42 -1.20
C VAL A 71 5.41 -7.56 -2.55
N SER A 72 4.65 -7.79 -3.62
CA SER A 72 5.21 -7.90 -4.96
C SER A 72 5.15 -6.55 -5.68
N TYR A 73 6.23 -5.76 -5.61
CA TYR A 73 6.35 -4.47 -6.31
C TYR A 73 6.25 -4.61 -7.83
N LYS A 74 6.72 -5.72 -8.39
CA LYS A 74 6.65 -5.97 -9.84
C LYS A 74 5.21 -6.16 -10.32
N LYS A 75 4.40 -6.89 -9.56
CA LYS A 75 2.99 -7.14 -9.91
C LYS A 75 2.04 -6.06 -9.38
N GLY A 76 2.48 -5.28 -8.39
CA GLY A 76 1.65 -4.27 -7.73
C GLY A 76 0.61 -4.87 -6.79
N VAL A 77 0.90 -6.04 -6.21
CA VAL A 77 -0.04 -6.80 -5.37
C VAL A 77 0.62 -7.21 -4.06
N VAL A 78 -0.22 -7.50 -3.08
CA VAL A 78 0.13 -7.91 -1.72
C VAL A 78 -0.47 -9.29 -1.46
N TYR A 79 0.28 -10.12 -0.74
CA TYR A 79 -0.15 -11.43 -0.28
C TYR A 79 -0.34 -11.39 1.23
N LEU A 80 -1.45 -11.96 1.70
CA LEU A 80 -1.79 -12.06 3.12
C LEU A 80 -1.88 -13.53 3.52
N ASP A 81 -1.61 -13.80 4.80
CA ASP A 81 -1.57 -15.16 5.34
C ASP A 81 -2.95 -15.83 5.29
N ASN A 82 -3.99 -15.11 5.72
CA ASN A 82 -5.35 -15.63 5.85
C ASN A 82 -6.15 -15.64 4.53
N THR A 83 -5.52 -15.28 3.41
CA THR A 83 -6.17 -15.29 2.09
C THR A 83 -5.56 -16.36 1.21
N THR A 84 -6.00 -17.60 1.42
CA THR A 84 -5.60 -18.76 0.62
C THR A 84 -6.77 -19.34 -0.16
N ILE A 85 -6.47 -19.92 -1.31
CA ILE A 85 -7.40 -20.74 -2.11
C ILE A 85 -6.77 -22.12 -2.26
N THR A 86 -7.57 -23.17 -2.07
CA THR A 86 -7.19 -24.55 -2.36
C THR A 86 -7.25 -24.80 -3.87
N LYS A 87 -6.15 -25.27 -4.44
CA LYS A 87 -6.10 -25.71 -5.85
C LYS A 87 -6.69 -27.11 -5.99
N ALA A 88 -6.94 -27.52 -7.24
CA ALA A 88 -7.37 -28.90 -7.56
C ALA A 88 -6.40 -29.96 -7.02
N ASP A 89 -5.10 -29.64 -6.96
CA ASP A 89 -4.05 -30.51 -6.41
C ASP A 89 -4.04 -30.58 -4.87
N GLY A 90 -5.00 -29.94 -4.18
CA GLY A 90 -5.09 -29.86 -2.72
C GLY A 90 -4.13 -28.88 -2.04
N LYS A 91 -3.19 -28.27 -2.79
CA LYS A 91 -2.26 -27.26 -2.25
C LYS A 91 -2.92 -25.90 -2.08
N GLU A 92 -2.58 -25.20 -1.01
CA GLU A 92 -3.00 -23.83 -0.76
C GLU A 92 -2.12 -22.82 -1.50
N ALA A 93 -2.73 -21.76 -2.04
CA ALA A 93 -2.03 -20.64 -2.66
C ALA A 93 -2.60 -19.30 -2.20
N HIS A 94 -1.72 -18.36 -1.86
CA HIS A 94 -2.13 -17.02 -1.46
C HIS A 94 -2.72 -16.23 -2.62
N VAL A 95 -3.84 -15.57 -2.35
CA VAL A 95 -4.53 -14.71 -3.30
C VAL A 95 -3.83 -13.36 -3.39
N PRO A 96 -3.51 -12.86 -4.59
CA PRO A 96 -2.96 -11.52 -4.75
C PRO A 96 -4.06 -10.46 -4.55
N ILE A 97 -3.83 -9.51 -3.66
CA ILE A 97 -4.77 -8.42 -3.37
C ILE A 97 -4.12 -7.07 -3.67
N HIS A 98 -4.88 -6.14 -4.26
CA HIS A 98 -4.40 -4.79 -4.50
C HIS A 98 -4.49 -3.94 -3.21
N PRO A 99 -3.46 -3.15 -2.85
CA PRO A 99 -3.41 -2.43 -1.57
C PRO A 99 -4.49 -1.34 -1.41
N SER A 100 -5.10 -0.86 -2.49
CA SER A 100 -6.23 0.08 -2.38
C SER A 100 -7.48 -0.53 -1.76
N ASN A 101 -7.60 -1.86 -1.76
CA ASN A 101 -8.72 -2.59 -1.18
C ASN A 101 -8.45 -2.98 0.28
N LEU A 102 -7.31 -2.55 0.82
CA LEU A 102 -6.82 -2.88 2.15
C LEU A 102 -6.90 -1.65 3.05
N MET A 103 -6.88 -1.90 4.35
CA MET A 103 -6.76 -0.89 5.41
C MET A 103 -5.71 -1.37 6.42
N LEU A 104 -4.72 -0.54 6.72
CA LEU A 104 -3.68 -0.86 7.69
C LEU A 104 -4.22 -0.66 9.10
N VAL A 105 -4.26 -1.73 9.90
CA VAL A 105 -4.76 -1.71 11.28
C VAL A 105 -3.60 -1.58 12.27
N LYS A 106 -2.48 -2.28 12.02
CA LYS A 106 -1.25 -2.14 12.82
C LYS A 106 -0.04 -2.05 11.91
N LEU A 107 0.89 -1.17 12.28
CA LEU A 107 2.12 -0.92 11.53
C LEU A 107 3.29 -1.65 12.17
N GLU A 108 4.15 -2.25 11.36
CA GLU A 108 5.47 -2.69 11.80
C GLU A 108 6.45 -1.51 11.72
N LEU A 109 6.87 -1.01 12.88
CA LEU A 109 7.66 0.21 13.01
C LEU A 109 9.16 -0.08 13.08
N ASP A 110 9.85 0.12 11.95
CA ASP A 110 11.31 0.19 11.87
C ASP A 110 11.81 1.64 11.87
N GLU A 111 13.08 1.87 12.16
CA GLU A 111 13.71 3.20 12.14
C GLU A 111 13.51 3.94 10.80
N GLU A 112 13.66 3.24 9.67
CA GLU A 112 13.40 3.79 8.34
C GLU A 112 11.93 4.19 8.12
N ARG A 113 11.00 3.50 8.79
CA ARG A 113 9.56 3.78 8.65
C ARG A 113 9.15 4.95 9.53
N LYS A 114 9.73 5.06 10.72
CA LYS A 114 9.54 6.20 11.64
C LYS A 114 10.01 7.50 10.98
N THR A 115 11.25 7.53 10.49
CA THR A 115 11.79 8.69 9.76
C THR A 115 10.95 9.08 8.54
N LEU A 116 10.39 8.09 7.81
CA LEU A 116 9.49 8.35 6.69
C LEU A 116 8.14 8.96 7.12
N ILE A 117 7.59 8.51 8.25
CA ILE A 117 6.35 9.04 8.81
C ILE A 117 6.59 10.48 9.30
N GLU A 118 7.62 10.70 10.13
CA GLU A 118 8.01 12.02 10.63
C GLU A 118 8.25 13.01 9.49
N GLY A 119 9.01 12.63 8.46
CA GLY A 119 9.28 13.47 7.30
C GLY A 119 8.04 13.75 6.44
N LYS A 120 6.96 12.97 6.56
CA LYS A 120 5.66 13.29 5.95
C LYS A 120 4.83 14.22 6.82
N VAL A 121 4.87 14.03 8.13
CA VAL A 121 4.16 14.90 9.10
C VAL A 121 4.72 16.31 9.03
N MET A 122 6.04 16.48 9.06
CA MET A 122 6.69 17.79 8.92
C MET A 122 6.24 18.53 7.65
N LYS A 123 6.16 17.81 6.52
CA LYS A 123 5.69 18.40 5.25
C LYS A 123 4.24 18.85 5.26
N ILE A 124 3.40 18.24 6.09
CA ILE A 124 2.00 18.65 6.23
C ILE A 124 1.96 19.94 7.03
N VAL A 125 2.69 20.00 8.15
CA VAL A 125 2.81 21.22 8.98
C VAL A 125 3.36 22.40 8.16
N GLU A 126 4.47 22.20 7.45
CA GLU A 126 5.06 23.22 6.56
C GLU A 126 4.13 23.66 5.41
N SER A 127 3.12 22.87 5.07
CA SER A 127 2.15 23.22 4.01
C SER A 127 0.90 23.92 4.52
N GLU A 128 0.67 23.85 5.83
CA GLU A 128 -0.43 24.53 6.52
C GLU A 128 -0.01 25.92 7.03
N GLU A 129 1.30 26.16 7.19
CA GLU A 129 1.94 27.48 7.33
C GLU A 129 2.07 28.23 6.00
#